data_AF-A0A2G9N4P4-F1
#
_entry.id   AF-A0A2G9N4P4-F1
#
_cell.length_a   1.000
_cell.length_b   1.000
_cell.length_c   1.000
_cell.angle_alpha   90.00
_cell.angle_beta   90.00
_cell.angle_gamma   90.00
#
_symmetry.space_group_name_H-M   'P 1'
#
loop_
_entity.id
_entity.type
_entity.pdbx_description
1 polymer ?
#
loop_
_entity_poly.entity_id
_entity_poly.type
_entity_poly.pdbx_seq_one_letter_code
_entity_poly.pdbx_strand_id
1 'polypeptide(L)'
;MSTKAFNLANKRYVMHYSIFDVIGPVMIGPSSSHTAGAARIGFEMSKTISGKINSAEIILYNSFADTGEGHGTKIALLGGLLGISPENPELKESFSVASENKMAFVFRQLQDNSKHPNSVMFLVQTDYGCFSGFGESLGGGLIKFRAILPEVRSVGVHAKSAAF
;
A
#
# COMPACT_ATOMS: atom_id res chain seq x y z
N MET A 1 39.18 -4.58 -18.11
CA MET A 1 37.91 -5.14 -18.61
C MET A 1 37.52 -6.36 -17.77
N SER A 2 36.23 -6.47 -17.50
CA SER A 2 35.49 -7.61 -16.92
C SER A 2 35.00 -7.45 -15.48
N THR A 3 33.68 -7.50 -15.40
CA THR A 3 32.74 -7.06 -14.38
C THR A 3 32.50 -8.16 -13.36
N LYS A 4 32.57 -7.87 -12.05
CA LYS A 4 32.07 -8.80 -11.01
C LYS A 4 30.55 -8.64 -10.88
N ALA A 5 29.81 -9.63 -11.37
CA ALA A 5 28.39 -9.80 -11.07
C ALA A 5 28.22 -10.18 -9.58
N PHE A 6 27.47 -9.37 -8.83
CA PHE A 6 27.07 -9.68 -7.46
C PHE A 6 25.82 -10.55 -7.51
N ASN A 7 25.94 -11.81 -7.06
CA ASN A 7 24.86 -12.80 -7.06
C ASN A 7 24.12 -12.72 -5.71
N LEU A 8 22.87 -12.27 -5.72
CA LEU A 8 22.04 -12.10 -4.51
C LEU A 8 20.94 -13.18 -4.48
N ALA A 9 21.33 -14.44 -4.26
CA ALA A 9 20.39 -15.53 -4.08
C ALA A 9 20.61 -16.22 -2.72
N ASN A 10 19.52 -16.43 -2.00
CA ASN A 10 19.38 -17.17 -0.73
C ASN A 10 19.59 -16.41 0.58
N LYS A 11 18.62 -15.56 0.95
CA LYS A 11 18.25 -15.38 2.37
C LYS A 11 17.03 -16.25 2.67
N ARG A 12 17.25 -17.35 3.41
CA ARG A 12 16.15 -18.11 4.04
C ARG A 12 15.69 -17.33 5.27
N TYR A 13 14.45 -16.86 5.24
CA TYR A 13 13.81 -16.25 6.41
C TYR A 13 13.19 -17.37 7.24
N VAL A 14 13.62 -17.49 8.50
CA VAL A 14 12.95 -18.31 9.52
C VAL A 14 11.97 -17.39 10.24
N MET A 15 10.68 -17.57 9.99
CA MET A 15 9.62 -16.81 10.67
C MET A 15 9.28 -17.52 11.98
N HIS A 16 9.54 -16.86 13.11
CA HIS A 16 9.05 -17.29 14.42
C HIS A 16 7.64 -16.72 14.61
N TYR A 17 6.64 -17.59 14.78
CA TYR A 17 5.29 -17.20 15.14
C TYR A 17 5.16 -17.17 16.68
N SER A 18 4.70 -16.04 17.21
CA SER A 18 4.35 -15.89 18.62
C SER A 18 2.87 -16.18 18.83
N ILE A 19 2.48 -16.74 19.99
CA ILE A 19 1.07 -17.01 20.30
C ILE A 19 0.23 -15.73 20.30
N PHE A 20 0.87 -14.58 20.53
CA PHE A 20 0.24 -13.26 20.50
C PHE A 20 -0.07 -12.76 19.08
N ASP A 21 0.52 -13.36 18.03
CA ASP A 21 0.19 -13.05 16.63
C ASP A 21 -1.17 -13.65 16.20
N VAL A 22 -1.71 -14.59 17.00
CA VAL A 22 -2.99 -15.27 16.74
C VAL A 22 -4.17 -14.49 17.33
N ILE A 23 -3.93 -13.62 18.31
CA ILE A 23 -4.97 -12.85 19.02
C ILE A 23 -4.86 -11.39 18.59
N GLY A 24 -5.26 -11.10 17.34
CA GLY A 24 -5.41 -9.73 16.88
C GLY A 24 -6.47 -8.96 17.69
N PRO A 25 -6.43 -7.61 17.71
CA PRO A 25 -7.46 -6.81 18.36
C PRO A 25 -8.85 -7.14 17.82
N VAL A 26 -9.88 -7.02 18.66
CA VAL A 26 -11.28 -7.26 18.30
C VAL A 26 -11.71 -6.21 17.25
N MET A 27 -11.60 -6.57 15.97
CA MET A 27 -12.09 -5.75 14.87
C MET A 27 -13.50 -6.20 14.51
N ILE A 28 -14.42 -5.24 14.49
CA ILE A 28 -15.83 -5.46 14.16
C ILE A 28 -15.92 -5.68 12.64
N GLY A 29 -16.02 -6.95 12.22
CA GLY A 29 -16.34 -7.35 10.84
C GLY A 29 -15.94 -8.80 10.50
N PRO A 30 -16.76 -9.57 9.74
CA PRO A 30 -16.59 -11.01 9.53
C PRO A 30 -15.39 -11.45 8.65
N SER A 31 -14.59 -10.53 8.10
CA SER A 31 -13.40 -10.85 7.29
C SER A 31 -12.21 -9.92 7.62
N SER A 32 -11.36 -10.35 8.55
CA SER A 32 -10.16 -9.59 8.95
C SER A 32 -9.13 -9.42 7.82
N SER A 33 -9.16 -10.24 6.77
CA SER A 33 -8.25 -10.06 5.62
C SER A 33 -8.71 -8.94 4.67
N HIS A 34 -10.01 -8.94 4.32
CA HIS A 34 -10.57 -8.06 3.30
C HIS A 34 -10.82 -6.64 3.79
N THR A 35 -10.97 -6.44 5.09
CA THR A 35 -11.19 -5.12 5.69
C THR A 35 -9.98 -4.68 6.49
N ALA A 36 -9.63 -5.41 7.57
CA ALA A 36 -8.54 -4.98 8.44
C ALA A 36 -7.16 -5.02 7.76
N GLY A 37 -6.83 -6.14 7.11
CA GLY A 37 -5.60 -6.27 6.35
C GLY A 37 -5.52 -5.25 5.20
N ALA A 38 -6.62 -5.08 4.46
CA ALA A 38 -6.73 -4.08 3.41
C ALA A 38 -6.50 -2.64 3.91
N ALA A 39 -7.17 -2.23 5.00
CA ALA A 39 -6.98 -0.93 5.61
C ALA A 39 -5.54 -0.70 6.05
N ARG A 40 -4.94 -1.72 6.68
CA ARG A 40 -3.57 -1.65 7.17
C ARG A 40 -2.56 -1.52 6.02
N ILE A 41 -2.78 -2.23 4.90
CA ILE A 41 -1.95 -2.08 3.69
C ILE A 41 -2.02 -0.65 3.14
N GLY A 42 -3.22 -0.06 3.03
CA GLY A 42 -3.36 1.34 2.59
C GLY A 42 -2.67 2.31 3.56
N PHE A 43 -2.82 2.06 4.86
CA PHE A 43 -2.25 2.90 5.92
C PHE A 43 -0.71 2.85 5.96
N GLU A 44 -0.10 1.69 5.72
CA GLU A 44 1.36 1.61 5.58
C GLU A 44 1.85 2.34 4.33
N MET A 45 1.09 2.31 3.22
CA MET A 45 1.43 3.10 2.04
C MET A 45 1.39 4.60 2.34
N SER A 46 0.35 5.09 3.02
CA SER A 46 0.22 6.52 3.35
C SER A 46 1.33 7.02 4.28
N LYS A 47 1.82 6.17 5.20
CA LYS A 47 2.98 6.46 6.05
C LYS A 47 4.31 6.45 5.33
N THR A 48 4.41 5.70 4.24
CA THR A 48 5.68 5.51 3.52
C THR A 48 5.95 6.63 2.49
N ILE A 49 4.90 7.29 2.02
CA ILE A 49 5.00 8.36 1.02
C ILE A 49 5.10 9.74 1.69
N SER A 50 5.80 10.65 1.02
CA SER A 50 5.85 12.06 1.41
C SER A 50 4.89 12.89 0.58
N GLY A 51 4.23 13.84 1.23
CA GLY A 51 3.31 14.81 0.64
C GLY A 51 1.88 14.31 0.48
N LYS A 52 1.02 15.21 0.02
CA LYS A 52 -0.39 14.94 -0.19
C LYS A 52 -0.56 14.03 -1.41
N ILE A 53 -1.40 12.99 -1.28
CA ILE A 53 -1.81 12.18 -2.43
C ILE A 53 -2.79 12.98 -3.29
N ASN A 54 -2.41 13.21 -4.54
CA ASN A 54 -3.26 13.87 -5.53
C ASN A 54 -4.08 12.86 -6.32
N SER A 55 -3.48 11.71 -6.64
CA SER A 55 -4.20 10.62 -7.27
C SER A 55 -3.66 9.24 -6.91
N ALA A 56 -4.52 8.23 -6.97
CA ALA A 56 -4.15 6.83 -6.78
C ALA A 56 -4.86 5.89 -7.77
N GLU A 57 -4.10 5.03 -8.42
CA GLU A 57 -4.62 3.83 -9.07
C GLU A 57 -4.41 2.62 -8.14
N ILE A 58 -5.50 1.92 -7.85
CA ILE A 58 -5.55 0.82 -6.88
C ILE A 58 -5.93 -0.45 -7.62
N ILE A 59 -4.95 -1.34 -7.82
CA ILE A 59 -5.10 -2.57 -8.60
C ILE A 59 -5.29 -3.74 -7.64
N LEU A 60 -6.49 -4.30 -7.63
CA LEU A 60 -6.87 -5.47 -6.83
C LEU A 60 -6.56 -6.74 -7.62
N TYR A 61 -6.00 -7.74 -6.95
CA TYR A 61 -5.74 -9.05 -7.55
C TYR A 61 -6.62 -10.13 -6.92
N ASN A 62 -7.02 -11.11 -7.72
CA ASN A 62 -7.60 -12.38 -7.28
C ASN A 62 -8.78 -12.20 -6.31
N SER A 63 -8.76 -12.78 -5.11
CA SER A 63 -9.85 -12.66 -4.12
C SER A 63 -10.19 -11.20 -3.78
N PHE A 64 -9.20 -10.30 -3.69
CA PHE A 64 -9.49 -8.87 -3.52
C PHE A 64 -10.26 -8.29 -4.71
N ALA A 65 -9.99 -8.75 -5.93
CA ALA A 65 -10.73 -8.35 -7.11
C ALA A 65 -12.15 -8.94 -7.12
N ASP A 66 -12.29 -10.24 -6.84
CA ASP A 66 -13.53 -10.99 -7.01
C ASP A 66 -14.55 -10.70 -5.91
N THR A 67 -14.11 -10.65 -4.65
CA THR A 67 -15.02 -10.55 -3.50
C THR A 67 -14.87 -9.25 -2.73
N GLY A 68 -13.94 -8.37 -3.10
CA GLY A 68 -13.61 -7.16 -2.35
C GLY A 68 -14.75 -6.14 -2.22
N GLU A 69 -15.71 -6.12 -3.14
CA GLU A 69 -16.85 -5.19 -3.09
C GLU A 69 -17.80 -5.51 -1.93
N GLY A 70 -18.19 -6.78 -1.79
CA GLY A 70 -19.09 -7.23 -0.71
C GLY A 70 -18.46 -7.20 0.69
N HIS A 71 -17.14 -6.99 0.79
CA HIS A 71 -16.39 -6.99 2.05
C HIS A 71 -15.79 -5.62 2.41
N GLY A 72 -16.14 -4.56 1.67
CA GLY A 72 -15.65 -3.20 1.92
C GLY A 72 -14.15 -3.02 1.67
N THR A 73 -13.51 -3.87 0.88
CA THR A 73 -12.06 -3.82 0.61
C THR A 73 -11.64 -2.53 -0.08
N LYS A 74 -12.45 -2.03 -1.03
CA LYS A 74 -12.19 -0.76 -1.72
C LYS A 74 -12.20 0.42 -0.73
N ILE A 75 -13.19 0.44 0.17
CA ILE A 75 -13.32 1.44 1.23
C ILE A 75 -12.11 1.37 2.16
N ALA A 76 -11.77 0.17 2.63
CA ALA A 76 -10.65 -0.04 3.54
C ALA A 76 -9.31 0.42 2.94
N LEU A 77 -8.99 0.00 1.72
CA LEU A 77 -7.75 0.40 1.03
C LEU A 77 -7.66 1.91 0.85
N LEU A 78 -8.75 2.54 0.39
CA LEU A 78 -8.80 3.98 0.18
C LEU A 78 -8.66 4.75 1.49
N GLY A 79 -9.35 4.32 2.54
CA GLY A 79 -9.25 4.94 3.87
C GLY A 79 -7.85 4.85 4.45
N GLY A 80 -7.22 3.68 4.34
CA GLY A 80 -5.82 3.51 4.70
C GLY A 80 -4.91 4.48 3.93
N LEU A 81 -5.08 4.58 2.61
CA LEU A 81 -4.31 5.52 1.78
C LEU A 81 -4.51 6.98 2.20
N LEU A 82 -5.71 7.34 2.67
CA LEU A 82 -6.01 8.68 3.21
C LEU A 82 -5.42 8.91 4.61
N GLY A 83 -4.76 7.91 5.20
CA GLY A 83 -4.19 7.99 6.54
C GLY A 83 -5.20 7.70 7.66
N ILE A 84 -6.37 7.14 7.34
CA ILE A 84 -7.35 6.70 8.34
C ILE A 84 -6.87 5.37 8.92
N SER A 85 -6.73 5.31 10.25
CA SER A 85 -6.31 4.08 10.95
C SER A 85 -7.32 2.96 10.74
N PRO A 86 -6.90 1.68 10.65
CA PRO A 86 -7.82 0.54 10.48
C PRO A 86 -8.91 0.43 11.57
N GLU A 87 -8.66 0.95 12.76
CA GLU A 87 -9.57 0.93 13.92
C GLU A 87 -10.49 2.16 13.96
N ASN A 88 -10.26 3.16 13.10
CA ASN A 88 -11.07 4.38 13.08
C ASN A 88 -12.42 4.11 12.40
N PRO A 89 -13.57 4.37 13.06
CA PRO A 89 -14.89 4.18 12.46
C PRO A 89 -15.15 5.06 11.22
N GLU A 90 -14.39 6.14 11.04
CA GLU A 90 -14.42 7.01 9.85
C GLU A 90 -13.96 6.29 8.58
N LEU A 91 -13.33 5.11 8.70
CA LEU A 91 -12.91 4.31 7.55
C LEU A 91 -14.06 4.04 6.56
N LYS A 92 -15.30 3.92 7.05
CA LYS A 92 -16.48 3.73 6.18
C LYS A 92 -16.81 4.92 5.28
N GLU A 93 -16.32 6.11 5.62
CA GLU A 93 -16.57 7.38 4.90
C GLU A 93 -15.46 7.70 3.88
N SER A 94 -14.54 6.76 3.62
CA SER A 94 -13.33 6.99 2.82
C SER A 94 -13.56 7.62 1.44
N PHE A 95 -14.66 7.27 0.75
CA PHE A 95 -14.99 7.88 -0.55
C PHE A 95 -15.33 9.37 -0.42
N SER A 96 -16.10 9.74 0.61
CA SER A 96 -16.44 11.13 0.91
C SER A 96 -15.18 11.92 1.28
N VAL A 97 -14.34 11.36 2.16
CA VAL A 97 -13.07 11.96 2.57
C VAL A 97 -12.12 12.16 1.38
N ALA A 98 -12.04 11.20 0.46
CA ALA A 98 -11.25 11.36 -0.77
C ALA A 98 -11.77 12.53 -1.64
N SER A 99 -13.09 12.65 -1.77
CA SER A 99 -13.72 13.74 -2.51
C SER A 99 -13.46 15.11 -1.87
N GLU A 100 -13.60 15.22 -0.55
CA GLU A 100 -13.30 16.44 0.22
C GLU A 100 -11.83 16.85 0.09
N ASN A 101 -10.93 15.86 0.13
CA ASN A 101 -9.50 16.07 -0.08
C ASN A 101 -9.12 16.35 -1.54
N LYS A 102 -10.07 16.27 -2.48
CA LYS A 102 -9.86 16.39 -3.94
C LYS A 102 -8.82 15.38 -4.46
N MET A 103 -8.79 14.20 -3.86
CA MET A 103 -7.94 13.09 -4.28
C MET A 103 -8.66 12.30 -5.37
N ALA A 104 -8.11 12.26 -6.58
CA ALA A 104 -8.62 11.41 -7.65
C ALA A 104 -8.25 9.94 -7.38
N PHE A 105 -9.12 9.00 -7.69
CA PHE A 105 -8.77 7.58 -7.57
C PHE A 105 -9.49 6.71 -8.58
N VAL A 106 -8.88 5.58 -8.92
CA VAL A 106 -9.49 4.54 -9.75
C VAL A 106 -9.14 3.16 -9.23
N PHE A 107 -10.09 2.23 -9.31
CA PHE A 107 -9.85 0.82 -9.01
C PHE A 107 -9.74 0.03 -10.31
N ARG A 108 -8.75 -0.86 -10.38
CA ARG A 108 -8.67 -1.91 -11.40
C ARG A 108 -8.70 -3.28 -10.74
N GLN A 109 -9.18 -4.26 -11.47
CA GLN A 109 -9.27 -5.64 -11.04
C GLN A 109 -8.50 -6.49 -12.04
N LEU A 110 -7.59 -7.33 -11.56
CA LEU A 110 -6.78 -8.23 -12.37
C LEU A 110 -6.76 -9.62 -11.75
N GLN A 111 -6.54 -10.62 -12.59
CA GLN A 111 -6.31 -12.00 -12.17
C GLN A 111 -4.85 -12.36 -12.45
N ASP A 112 -4.16 -12.87 -11.44
CA ASP A 112 -2.77 -13.32 -11.56
C ASP A 112 -2.46 -14.40 -10.51
N ASN A 113 -2.40 -15.65 -10.98
CA ASN A 113 -2.15 -16.82 -10.14
C ASN A 113 -0.75 -16.86 -9.52
N SER A 114 0.20 -16.01 -9.95
CA SER A 114 1.51 -15.88 -9.31
C SER A 114 1.48 -15.04 -8.04
N LYS A 115 0.39 -14.30 -7.78
CA LYS A 115 0.23 -13.40 -6.63
C LYS A 115 -0.61 -14.04 -5.52
N HIS A 116 -0.43 -13.57 -4.29
CA HIS A 116 -1.30 -13.96 -3.19
C HIS A 116 -2.78 -13.60 -3.52
N PRO A 117 -3.78 -14.39 -3.07
CA PRO A 117 -5.19 -14.10 -3.37
C PRO A 117 -5.67 -12.74 -2.88
N ASN A 118 -5.08 -12.22 -1.81
CA ASN A 118 -5.41 -10.94 -1.20
C ASN A 118 -4.31 -9.91 -1.46
N SER A 119 -4.03 -9.63 -2.72
CA SER A 119 -2.97 -8.72 -3.14
C SER A 119 -3.51 -7.41 -3.71
N VAL A 120 -2.75 -6.34 -3.51
CA VAL A 120 -3.03 -5.01 -4.09
C VAL A 120 -1.74 -4.34 -4.54
N MET A 121 -1.80 -3.63 -5.67
CA MET A 121 -0.78 -2.69 -6.10
C MET A 121 -1.35 -1.27 -6.05
N PHE A 122 -0.58 -0.33 -5.51
CA PHE A 122 -0.84 1.09 -5.56
C PHE A 122 0.11 1.77 -6.54
N LEU A 123 -0.42 2.66 -7.37
CA LEU A 123 0.35 3.66 -8.11
C LEU A 123 -0.16 5.03 -7.66
N VAL A 124 0.69 5.80 -7.00
CA VAL A 124 0.31 7.02 -6.27
C VAL A 124 1.08 8.20 -6.81
N GLN A 125 0.39 9.30 -7.08
CA GLN A 125 0.98 10.59 -7.39
C GLN A 125 0.83 11.53 -6.20
N THR A 126 1.95 12.12 -5.76
CA THR A 126 1.96 13.22 -4.79
C THR A 126 2.57 14.48 -5.38
N ASP A 127 2.60 15.55 -4.59
CA ASP A 127 3.32 16.80 -4.93
C ASP A 127 4.82 16.60 -5.11
N TYR A 128 5.39 15.51 -4.56
CA TYR A 128 6.83 15.22 -4.58
C TYR A 128 7.22 14.10 -5.56
N GLY A 129 6.26 13.46 -6.22
CA GLY A 129 6.55 12.48 -7.27
C GLY A 129 5.59 11.29 -7.31
N CYS A 130 5.98 10.27 -8.07
CA CYS A 130 5.25 9.02 -8.21
C CYS A 130 5.82 7.96 -7.26
N PHE A 131 4.94 7.22 -6.59
CA PHE A 131 5.27 6.13 -5.68
C PHE A 131 4.50 4.89 -6.09
N SER A 132 5.04 3.71 -5.81
CA SER A 132 4.26 2.47 -5.93
C SER A 132 4.40 1.62 -4.68
N GLY A 133 3.41 0.79 -4.41
CA GLY A 133 3.41 -0.09 -3.25
C GLY A 133 2.66 -1.38 -3.53
N PHE A 134 3.24 -2.51 -3.12
CA PHE A 134 2.60 -3.82 -3.23
C PHE A 134 2.32 -4.38 -1.83
N GLY A 135 1.08 -4.79 -1.60
CA GLY A 135 0.63 -5.34 -0.33
C GLY A 135 -0.07 -6.67 -0.49
N GLU A 136 0.08 -7.53 0.52
CA GLU A 136 -0.55 -8.84 0.62
C GLU A 136 -1.18 -8.95 2.02
N SER A 137 -2.47 -9.23 2.10
CA SER A 137 -3.12 -9.55 3.38
C SER A 137 -3.08 -11.05 3.64
N LEU A 138 -2.44 -11.46 4.74
CA LEU A 138 -2.19 -12.85 5.09
C LEU A 138 -3.27 -13.45 6.00
N GLY A 139 -4.28 -12.66 6.38
CA GLY A 139 -5.32 -13.04 7.36
C GLY A 139 -4.98 -12.62 8.79
N GLY A 140 -6.00 -12.54 9.65
CA GLY A 140 -5.83 -12.15 11.06
C GLY A 140 -5.32 -10.70 11.28
N GLY A 141 -5.41 -9.84 10.25
CA GLY A 141 -4.84 -8.49 10.28
C GLY A 141 -3.33 -8.43 10.02
N LEU A 142 -2.68 -9.57 9.73
CA LEU A 142 -1.28 -9.62 9.30
C LEU A 142 -1.16 -9.23 7.82
N ILE A 143 -0.12 -8.45 7.51
CA ILE A 143 0.15 -7.96 6.16
C ILE A 143 1.63 -8.12 5.81
N LYS A 144 1.91 -8.22 4.52
CA LYS A 144 3.23 -8.00 3.95
C LYS A 144 3.14 -6.83 2.99
N PHE A 145 4.00 -5.83 3.16
CA PHE A 145 3.97 -4.61 2.39
C PHE A 145 5.38 -4.23 1.91
N ARG A 146 5.47 -3.75 0.67
CA ARG A 146 6.70 -3.22 0.08
C ARG A 146 6.36 -1.98 -0.73
N ALA A 147 6.99 -0.85 -0.40
CA ALA A 147 6.97 0.33 -1.23
C ALA A 147 8.19 0.39 -2.16
N ILE A 148 7.99 0.97 -3.33
CA ILE A 148 9.04 1.45 -4.23
C ILE A 148 8.91 2.97 -4.23
N LEU A 149 9.88 3.62 -3.60
CA LEU A 149 9.98 5.07 -3.51
C LEU A 149 10.53 5.64 -4.83
N PRO A 150 10.19 6.89 -5.18
CA PRO A 150 10.77 7.56 -6.34
C PRO A 150 12.29 7.59 -6.22
N GLU A 151 12.98 7.45 -7.35
CA GLU A 151 14.38 7.83 -7.43
C GLU A 151 14.50 9.32 -7.08
N VAL A 152 15.20 9.63 -5.99
CA VAL A 152 15.65 10.98 -5.72
C VAL A 152 16.65 11.33 -6.83
N ARG A 153 16.18 11.99 -7.91
CA ARG A 153 17.10 12.71 -8.78
C ARG A 153 17.72 13.79 -7.91
N SER A 154 19.03 13.66 -7.67
CA SER A 154 19.81 14.73 -7.05
C SER A 154 19.50 16.02 -7.80
N VAL A 155 18.87 16.97 -7.11
CA VAL A 155 18.75 18.33 -7.61
C VAL A 155 20.18 18.87 -7.60
N GLY A 156 20.85 18.80 -8.75
CA GLY A 156 22.15 19.41 -8.94
C GLY A 156 22.02 20.91 -8.73
N VAL A 157 22.33 21.39 -7.53
CA VAL A 157 22.62 22.80 -7.29
C VAL A 157 23.96 23.10 -7.95
N HIS A 158 23.94 23.36 -9.26
CA HIS A 158 25.03 24.11 -9.88
C HIS A 158 24.78 25.59 -9.60
N ALA A 159 25.22 26.04 -8.43
CA ALA A 159 25.55 27.45 -8.24
C ALA A 159 26.75 27.75 -9.14
N LYS A 160 26.51 28.22 -10.37
CA LYS A 160 27.53 28.94 -11.11
C LYS A 160 27.60 30.34 -10.50
N SER A 161 28.60 30.55 -9.65
CA SER A 161 29.13 31.87 -9.36
C SER A 161 29.53 32.53 -10.67
N ALA A 162 28.86 33.62 -11.03
CA ALA A 162 29.38 34.56 -12.01
C ALA A 162 30.57 35.28 -11.35
N ALA A 163 31.75 35.08 -11.89
CA ALA A 163 32.88 35.97 -11.70
C ALA A 163 33.50 36.17 -13.08
N PHE A 164 33.20 37.31 -13.70
CA PHE A 164 34.11 38.23 -14.39
C PHE A 164 33.34 39.54 -14.63
#